data_AF-A0A3D8N081-F1
#
_entry.id   AF-A0A3D8N081-F1
#
_cell.length_a   1.000
_cell.length_b   1.000
_cell.length_c   1.000
_cell.angle_alpha   90.00
_cell.angle_beta   90.00
_cell.angle_gamma   90.00
#
_symmetry.space_group_name_H-M   'P 1'
#
loop_
_entity.id
_entity.type
_entity.pdbx_description
1 polymer ?
#
loop_
_entity_poly.entity_id
_entity_poly.type
_entity_poly.pdbx_seq_one_letter_code
_entity_poly.pdbx_strand_id
1 'polypeptide(L)'
;MPTPIPNFRNLRTALLTAIFAVGIFSTQLASAQDSSTDENTPATEAKYRPGDALFNAEHLKVMREERRVMIQQQRAERAAHREMLRNNTDHPAIRAGIAARRTHMERLAKLDRIKQIGEQNQDQALIDRALAARDLELRRYFMWRTYHRATTTELTGIIPQTDTTGE
;
A
#
# COMPACT_ATOMS: atom_id res chain seq x y z
N MET A 1 20.08 1.87 39.83
CA MET A 1 18.65 2.27 39.71
C MET A 1 18.09 1.62 38.45
N PRO A 2 17.04 0.78 38.51
CA PRO A 2 16.41 0.28 37.30
C PRO A 2 15.37 1.28 36.78
N THR A 3 15.47 1.64 35.50
CA THR A 3 14.51 2.47 34.77
C THR A 3 13.26 1.66 34.39
N PRO A 4 12.03 2.17 34.59
CA PRO A 4 10.81 1.45 34.25
C PRO A 4 10.56 1.41 32.73
N ILE A 5 10.17 0.23 32.24
CA ILE A 5 9.76 -0.01 30.86
C ILE A 5 8.31 0.48 30.70
N PRO A 6 7.98 1.35 29.72
CA PRO A 6 6.60 1.79 29.51
C PRO A 6 5.74 0.67 28.88
N ASN A 7 4.58 0.44 29.50
CA ASN A 7 3.56 -0.51 29.06
C ASN A 7 2.89 -0.05 27.75
N PHE A 8 3.41 -0.49 26.60
CA PHE A 8 2.83 -0.25 25.26
C PHE A 8 1.50 -0.98 24.99
N ARG A 9 0.97 -1.73 25.96
CA ARG A 9 -0.22 -2.56 25.79
C ARG A 9 -1.52 -1.74 25.69
N ASN A 10 -1.53 -0.51 26.18
CA ASN A 10 -2.71 0.37 26.20
C ASN A 10 -2.87 1.25 24.94
N LEU A 11 -1.85 1.31 24.07
CA LEU A 11 -1.93 2.06 22.81
C LEU A 11 -2.72 1.31 21.73
N ARG A 12 -2.71 -0.03 21.75
CA ARG A 12 -3.48 -0.85 20.80
C ARG A 12 -4.99 -0.81 21.06
N THR A 13 -5.42 -0.68 22.32
CA THR A 13 -6.84 -0.60 22.67
C THR A 13 -7.45 0.76 22.34
N ALA A 14 -6.69 1.86 22.48
CA ALA A 14 -7.13 3.19 22.08
C ALA A 14 -7.27 3.37 20.56
N LEU A 15 -6.47 2.65 19.77
CA LEU A 15 -6.52 2.73 18.30
C LEU A 15 -7.68 1.93 17.71
N LEU A 16 -8.09 0.84 18.36
CA LEU A 16 -9.23 0.03 17.93
C LEU A 16 -10.58 0.68 18.26
N THR A 17 -10.71 1.43 19.35
CA THR A 17 -11.97 2.16 19.66
C THR A 17 -12.20 3.37 18.76
N ALA A 18 -11.12 4.03 18.30
CA ALA A 18 -11.24 5.15 17.34
C ALA A 18 -11.77 4.71 15.96
N ILE A 19 -11.46 3.49 15.53
CA ILE A 19 -11.93 2.95 14.24
C ILE A 19 -13.41 2.55 14.31
N PHE A 20 -13.88 2.03 15.44
CA PHE A 20 -15.29 1.68 15.61
C PHE A 20 -16.23 2.89 15.69
N ALA A 21 -15.78 4.03 16.24
CA ALA A 21 -16.60 5.24 16.30
C ALA A 21 -16.79 5.92 14.94
N VAL A 22 -15.79 5.86 14.05
CA VAL A 22 -15.87 6.45 12.70
C VAL A 22 -16.70 5.58 11.76
N GLY A 23 -16.66 4.25 11.91
CA GLY A 23 -17.42 3.32 11.06
C GLY A 23 -18.95 3.35 11.24
N ILE A 24 -19.43 3.66 12.45
CA ILE A 24 -20.87 3.65 12.77
C ILE A 24 -21.56 4.98 12.37
N PHE A 25 -20.83 6.09 12.28
CA PHE A 25 -21.41 7.37 11.85
C PHE A 25 -21.63 7.47 10.32
N SER A 26 -20.88 6.70 9.53
CA SER A 26 -21.01 6.73 8.06
C SER A 26 -22.16 5.89 7.49
N THR A 27 -22.77 4.98 8.27
CA THR A 27 -23.87 4.14 7.78
C THR A 27 -25.26 4.72 8.05
N GLN A 28 -25.41 5.69 8.96
CA GLN A 28 -26.70 6.37 9.18
C GLN A 28 -26.97 7.53 8.20
N LEU A 29 -25.94 8.08 7.54
CA LEU A 29 -26.14 9.15 6.55
C LEU A 29 -26.54 8.62 5.17
N ALA A 30 -26.35 7.33 4.90
CA ALA A 30 -26.65 6.71 3.61
C ALA A 30 -28.03 6.03 3.54
N SER A 31 -28.75 5.89 4.66
CA SER A 31 -30.04 5.17 4.72
C SER A 31 -31.27 6.05 4.92
N ALA A 32 -31.16 7.37 4.74
CA ALA A 32 -32.26 8.32 4.96
C ALA A 32 -32.76 9.01 3.69
N GLN A 33 -32.47 8.48 2.50
CA GLN A 33 -32.74 9.18 1.25
C GLN A 33 -33.47 8.38 0.17
N ASP A 34 -34.25 7.37 0.59
CA ASP A 34 -35.23 6.74 -0.29
C ASP A 34 -36.52 6.43 0.47
N SER A 35 -37.34 7.47 0.70
CA SER A 35 -38.78 7.28 0.87
C SER A 35 -39.56 8.56 0.54
N SER A 36 -40.62 8.34 -0.24
CA SER A 36 -41.81 9.16 -0.52
C SER A 36 -41.69 10.35 -1.48
N THR A 37 -42.19 10.06 -2.68
CA THR A 37 -42.97 10.89 -3.60
C THR A 37 -44.04 11.78 -2.95
N ASP A 38 -44.25 12.92 -3.62
CA ASP A 38 -45.43 13.79 -3.69
C ASP A 38 -45.94 14.46 -2.41
N GLU A 39 -45.47 15.70 -2.18
CA GLU A 39 -46.37 16.83 -1.94
C GLU A 39 -45.84 18.11 -2.62
N ASN A 40 -46.71 18.71 -3.44
CA ASN A 40 -46.57 20.01 -4.08
C ASN A 40 -46.12 21.09 -3.09
N THR A 41 -44.87 21.56 -3.21
CA THR A 41 -44.49 22.89 -2.74
C THR A 41 -44.22 23.74 -3.97
N PRO A 42 -44.97 24.83 -4.24
CA PRO A 42 -44.62 25.70 -5.35
C PRO A 42 -43.26 26.30 -5.02
N ALA A 43 -42.25 25.96 -5.83
CA ALA A 43 -40.96 26.60 -5.79
C ALA A 43 -41.22 28.10 -5.88
N THR A 44 -40.98 28.79 -4.77
CA THR A 44 -41.09 30.24 -4.72
C THR A 44 -40.01 30.74 -5.67
N GLU A 45 -40.40 31.10 -6.89
CA GLU A 45 -39.53 31.72 -7.87
C GLU A 45 -38.95 32.98 -7.22
N ALA A 46 -37.72 32.85 -6.72
CA ALA A 46 -36.90 33.99 -6.35
C ALA A 46 -36.73 34.80 -7.63
N LYS A 47 -37.51 35.87 -7.75
CA LYS A 47 -37.34 36.89 -8.78
C LYS A 47 -35.96 37.53 -8.57
N TYR A 48 -34.95 36.95 -9.21
CA TYR A 48 -33.65 37.59 -9.33
C TYR A 48 -33.85 38.90 -10.11
N ARG A 49 -33.53 40.01 -9.44
CA ARG A 49 -33.54 41.34 -10.04
C ARG A 49 -32.54 41.35 -11.22
N PRO A 50 -32.94 41.77 -12.43
CA PRO A 50 -32.03 41.90 -13.57
C PRO A 50 -31.18 43.16 -13.38
N GLY A 51 -30.24 43.10 -12.45
CA GLY A 51 -29.41 44.21 -11.99
C GLY A 51 -28.21 43.77 -11.15
N ASP A 52 -28.27 42.58 -10.54
CA ASP A 52 -27.12 41.97 -9.83
C ASP A 52 -26.27 41.07 -10.74
N ALA A 53 -26.39 41.25 -12.06
CA ALA A 53 -25.57 40.58 -13.07
C ALA A 53 -24.15 41.15 -13.20
N LEU A 54 -23.69 41.98 -12.25
CA LEU A 54 -22.27 42.19 -11.98
C LEU A 54 -21.72 40.99 -11.21
N PHE A 55 -21.96 39.79 -11.72
CA PHE A 55 -21.07 38.68 -11.50
C PHE A 55 -19.77 39.06 -12.20
N ASN A 56 -18.92 39.79 -11.47
CA ASN A 56 -17.74 40.49 -11.96
C ASN A 56 -16.97 39.60 -12.93
N ALA A 57 -16.94 39.96 -14.21
CA ALA A 57 -16.16 39.24 -15.21
C ALA A 57 -14.68 39.13 -14.80
N GLU A 58 -14.20 40.11 -14.02
CA GLU A 58 -12.89 40.10 -13.35
C GLU A 58 -12.78 39.04 -12.27
N HIS A 59 -13.80 38.86 -11.42
CA HIS A 59 -13.85 37.82 -10.40
C HIS A 59 -13.86 36.41 -11.02
N LEU A 60 -14.58 36.24 -12.13
CA LEU A 60 -14.53 35.01 -12.93
C LEU A 60 -13.14 34.73 -13.52
N LYS A 61 -12.42 35.77 -13.95
CA LYS A 61 -11.03 35.62 -14.43
C LYS A 61 -10.12 35.17 -13.29
N VAL A 62 -10.23 35.79 -12.12
CA VAL A 62 -9.46 35.41 -10.92
C VAL A 62 -9.72 33.96 -10.54
N MET A 63 -10.98 33.51 -10.42
CA MET A 63 -11.29 32.12 -10.10
C MET A 63 -10.77 31.12 -11.16
N ARG A 64 -10.74 31.50 -12.44
CA ARG A 64 -10.17 30.66 -13.50
C ARG A 64 -8.65 30.55 -13.38
N GLU A 65 -7.97 31.63 -13.02
CA GLU A 65 -6.53 31.65 -12.79
C GLU A 65 -6.15 30.85 -11.55
N GLU A 66 -6.85 31.06 -10.43
CA GLU A 66 -6.68 30.29 -9.19
C GLU A 66 -6.91 28.80 -9.42
N ARG A 67 -7.98 28.43 -10.15
CA ARG A 67 -8.24 27.03 -10.52
C ARG A 67 -7.12 26.45 -11.38
N ARG A 68 -6.57 27.23 -12.32
CA ARG A 68 -5.44 26.78 -13.16
C ARG A 68 -4.20 26.54 -12.31
N VAL A 69 -3.87 27.44 -11.39
CA VAL A 69 -2.73 27.30 -10.47
C VAL A 69 -2.90 26.07 -9.59
N MET A 70 -4.09 25.86 -9.01
CA MET A 70 -4.39 24.68 -8.21
C MET A 70 -4.22 23.38 -9.00
N ILE A 71 -4.75 23.32 -10.23
CA ILE A 71 -4.60 22.13 -11.09
C ILE A 71 -3.12 21.89 -11.44
N GLN A 72 -2.35 22.94 -11.69
CA GLN A 72 -0.91 22.83 -11.94
C GLN A 72 -0.17 22.31 -10.71
N GLN A 73 -0.48 22.79 -9.51
CA GLN A 73 0.06 22.29 -8.25
C GLN A 73 -0.28 20.81 -8.04
N GLN A 74 -1.55 20.41 -8.20
CA GLN A 74 -1.95 19.02 -8.10
C GLN A 74 -1.24 18.11 -9.12
N ARG A 75 -0.98 18.60 -10.34
CA ARG A 75 -0.21 17.85 -11.35
C ARG A 75 1.25 17.73 -10.95
N ALA A 76 1.86 18.79 -10.41
CA ALA A 76 3.23 18.78 -9.93
C ALA A 76 3.40 17.83 -8.72
N GLU A 77 2.49 17.88 -7.75
CA GLU A 77 2.46 16.98 -6.60
C GLU A 77 2.33 15.51 -7.04
N ARG A 78 1.42 15.21 -7.98
CA ARG A 78 1.29 13.86 -8.55
C ARG A 78 2.53 13.42 -9.33
N ALA A 79 3.26 14.34 -9.95
CA ALA A 79 4.51 14.02 -10.63
C ALA A 79 5.62 13.73 -9.61
N ALA A 80 5.80 14.60 -8.62
CA ALA A 80 6.76 14.43 -7.52
C ALA A 80 6.49 13.15 -6.73
N HIS A 81 5.22 12.84 -6.44
CA HIS A 81 4.85 11.58 -5.77
C HIS A 81 5.20 10.35 -6.62
N ARG A 82 4.95 10.39 -7.94
CA ARG A 82 5.35 9.29 -8.84
C ARG A 82 6.87 9.13 -8.92
N GLU A 83 7.61 10.24 -8.92
CA GLU A 83 9.07 10.22 -8.92
C GLU A 83 9.64 9.67 -7.62
N MET A 84 9.08 10.06 -6.47
CA MET A 84 9.41 9.49 -5.17
C MET A 84 9.17 7.98 -5.15
N LEU A 85 8.00 7.52 -5.63
CA LEU A 85 7.72 6.08 -5.73
C LEU A 85 8.71 5.35 -6.63
N ARG A 86 9.07 5.93 -7.79
CA ARG A 86 10.07 5.35 -8.70
C ARG A 86 11.44 5.23 -8.06
N ASN A 87 11.91 6.29 -7.41
CA ASN A 87 13.21 6.30 -6.73
C ASN A 87 13.25 5.24 -5.61
N ASN A 88 12.13 5.03 -4.93
CA ASN A 88 12.01 3.99 -3.92
C ASN A 88 12.01 2.58 -4.53
N THR A 89 11.33 2.34 -5.66
CA THR A 89 11.33 1.02 -6.32
C THR A 89 12.66 0.69 -7.01
N ASP A 90 13.32 1.71 -7.57
CA ASP A 90 14.56 1.55 -8.34
C ASP A 90 15.82 1.62 -7.49
N HIS A 91 15.67 1.75 -6.17
CA HIS A 91 16.78 1.78 -5.24
C HIS A 91 17.68 0.55 -5.44
N PRO A 92 19.01 0.72 -5.60
CA PRO A 92 19.92 -0.37 -5.96
C PRO A 92 19.87 -1.54 -4.96
N ALA A 93 19.67 -1.25 -3.67
CA ALA A 93 19.52 -2.28 -2.64
C ALA A 93 18.23 -3.12 -2.80
N ILE A 94 17.14 -2.53 -3.27
CA ILE A 94 15.87 -3.22 -3.54
C ILE A 94 16.01 -4.08 -4.81
N ARG A 95 16.59 -3.53 -5.88
CA ARG A 95 16.87 -4.28 -7.12
C ARG A 95 17.80 -5.48 -6.87
N ALA A 96 18.90 -5.27 -6.16
CA ALA A 96 19.80 -6.35 -5.75
C ALA A 96 19.09 -7.38 -4.87
N GLY A 97 18.20 -6.92 -3.98
CA GLY A 97 17.38 -7.77 -3.13
C GLY A 97 16.45 -8.69 -3.91
N ILE A 98 15.72 -8.13 -4.89
CA ILE A 98 14.82 -8.87 -5.77
C ILE A 98 15.60 -9.90 -6.60
N ALA A 99 16.75 -9.51 -7.16
CA ALA A 99 17.59 -10.41 -7.94
C ALA A 99 18.09 -11.60 -7.10
N ALA A 100 18.59 -11.35 -5.89
CA ALA A 100 19.05 -12.40 -4.97
C ALA A 100 17.90 -13.35 -4.58
N ARG A 101 16.71 -12.82 -4.27
CA ARG A 101 15.51 -13.64 -4.02
C ARG A 101 15.21 -14.54 -5.20
N ARG A 102 15.22 -14.00 -6.42
CA ARG A 102 14.96 -14.76 -7.64
C ARG A 102 15.94 -15.92 -7.78
N THR A 103 17.23 -15.67 -7.56
CA THR A 103 18.27 -16.71 -7.60
C THR A 103 18.02 -17.82 -6.57
N HIS A 104 17.62 -17.48 -5.35
CA HIS A 104 17.26 -18.49 -4.33
C HIS A 104 16.05 -19.34 -4.77
N MET A 105 14.99 -18.71 -5.27
CA MET A 105 13.79 -19.42 -5.74
C MET A 105 14.08 -20.31 -6.95
N GLU A 106 14.89 -19.84 -7.90
CA GLU A 106 15.34 -20.64 -9.06
C GLU A 106 16.16 -21.85 -8.63
N ARG A 107 17.02 -21.73 -7.61
CA ARG A 107 17.77 -22.86 -7.07
C ARG A 107 16.85 -23.88 -6.39
N LEU A 108 15.88 -23.42 -5.60
CA LEU A 108 14.88 -24.31 -4.99
C LEU A 108 14.08 -25.06 -6.06
N ALA A 109 13.61 -24.38 -7.10
CA ALA A 109 12.89 -25.01 -8.20
C ALA A 109 13.76 -26.03 -8.96
N LYS A 110 15.06 -25.75 -9.16
CA LYS A 110 15.99 -26.72 -9.74
C LYS A 110 16.17 -27.96 -8.86
N LEU A 111 16.26 -27.79 -7.54
CA LEU A 111 16.39 -28.90 -6.60
C LEU A 111 15.11 -29.74 -6.55
N ASP A 112 13.94 -29.11 -6.59
CA ASP A 112 12.65 -29.80 -6.70
C ASP A 112 12.57 -30.62 -8.00
N ARG A 113 13.09 -30.09 -9.12
CA ARG A 113 13.18 -30.84 -10.38
C ARG A 113 14.15 -32.03 -10.30
N ILE A 114 15.29 -31.88 -9.62
CA ILE A 114 16.24 -32.99 -9.41
C ILE A 114 15.60 -34.08 -8.55
N LYS A 115 14.85 -33.70 -7.51
CA LYS A 115 14.08 -34.64 -6.69
C LYS A 115 13.08 -35.42 -7.55
N GLN A 116 12.32 -34.74 -8.42
CA GLN A 116 11.38 -35.39 -9.35
C GLN A 116 12.07 -36.38 -10.29
N ILE A 117 13.26 -36.04 -10.81
CA ILE A 117 14.06 -36.96 -11.63
C ILE A 117 14.48 -38.19 -10.80
N GLY A 118 14.87 -38.00 -9.54
CA GLY A 118 15.19 -39.09 -8.62
C GLY A 118 13.99 -40.01 -8.36
N GLU A 119 12.81 -39.44 -8.14
CA GLU A 119 11.56 -40.17 -7.97
C GLU A 119 11.20 -41.01 -9.21
N GLN A 120 11.37 -40.44 -10.41
CA GLN A 120 11.13 -41.16 -11.67
C GLN A 120 12.10 -42.33 -11.88
N ASN A 121 13.34 -42.18 -11.43
CA ASN A 121 14.39 -43.19 -11.59
C ASN A 121 14.50 -44.16 -10.40
N GLN A 122 13.67 -44.00 -9.36
CA GLN A 122 13.77 -44.74 -8.10
C GLN A 122 15.16 -44.61 -7.43
N ASP A 123 15.85 -43.48 -7.65
CA ASP A 123 17.17 -43.21 -7.09
C ASP A 123 17.05 -42.47 -5.75
N GLN A 124 17.01 -43.24 -4.66
CA GLN A 124 16.87 -42.71 -3.31
C GLN A 124 18.05 -41.80 -2.92
N ALA A 125 19.26 -42.09 -3.37
CA ALA A 125 20.43 -41.29 -3.04
C ALA A 125 20.35 -39.89 -3.68
N LEU A 126 19.81 -39.80 -4.90
CA LEU A 126 19.57 -38.52 -5.56
C LEU A 126 18.47 -37.71 -4.85
N ILE A 127 17.39 -38.38 -4.43
CA ILE A 127 16.29 -37.76 -3.67
C ILE A 127 16.81 -37.16 -2.36
N ASP A 128 17.55 -37.93 -1.58
CA ASP A 128 18.06 -37.48 -0.27
C ASP A 128 19.04 -36.31 -0.41
N ARG A 129 19.91 -36.35 -1.44
CA ARG A 129 20.82 -35.23 -1.75
C ARG A 129 20.08 -33.98 -2.17
N ALA A 130 19.03 -34.11 -2.99
CA ALA A 130 18.21 -32.98 -3.42
C ALA A 130 17.48 -32.34 -2.23
N LEU A 131 16.93 -33.16 -1.33
CA LEU A 131 16.27 -32.69 -0.11
C LEU A 131 17.24 -31.97 0.84
N ALA A 132 18.41 -32.56 1.12
CA ALA A 132 19.41 -31.93 1.98
C ALA A 132 19.92 -30.59 1.39
N ALA A 133 20.13 -30.53 0.08
CA ALA A 133 20.53 -29.30 -0.60
C ALA A 133 19.41 -28.24 -0.57
N ARG A 134 18.14 -28.66 -0.68
CA ARG A 134 16.98 -27.77 -0.60
C ARG A 134 16.86 -27.14 0.78
N ASP A 135 17.03 -27.93 1.84
CA ASP A 135 17.00 -27.44 3.22
C ASP A 135 18.12 -26.43 3.48
N LEU A 136 19.33 -26.70 2.96
CA LEU A 136 20.44 -25.76 3.04
C LEU A 136 20.13 -24.44 2.31
N GLU A 137 19.54 -24.50 1.11
CA GLU A 137 19.19 -23.32 0.34
C GLU A 137 18.05 -22.51 0.99
N LEU A 138 17.07 -23.20 1.60
CA LEU A 138 16.03 -22.55 2.41
C LEU A 138 16.64 -21.81 3.59
N ARG A 139 17.56 -22.42 4.34
CA ARG A 139 18.27 -21.76 5.45
C ARG A 139 19.04 -20.53 4.98
N ARG A 140 19.77 -20.65 3.86
CA ARG A 140 20.48 -19.51 3.25
C ARG A 140 19.53 -18.39 2.86
N TYR A 141 18.40 -18.74 2.25
CA TYR A 141 17.37 -17.76 1.88
C TYR A 141 16.80 -17.05 3.11
N PHE A 142 16.46 -17.78 4.18
CA PHE A 142 15.93 -17.16 5.40
C PHE A 142 16.95 -16.26 6.08
N MET A 143 18.22 -16.68 6.18
CA MET A 143 19.31 -15.85 6.70
C MET A 143 19.54 -14.59 5.86
N TRP A 144 19.58 -14.75 4.54
CA TRP A 144 19.71 -13.62 3.63
C TRP A 144 18.52 -12.66 3.77
N ARG A 145 17.30 -13.19 3.87
CA ARG A 145 16.07 -12.39 4.02
C ARG A 145 16.07 -11.63 5.34
N THR A 146 16.48 -12.23 6.45
CA THR A 146 16.56 -11.54 7.74
C THR A 146 17.63 -10.45 7.73
N TYR A 147 18.81 -10.75 7.18
CA TYR A 147 19.88 -9.77 7.01
C TYR A 147 19.46 -8.60 6.11
N HIS A 148 18.85 -8.91 4.95
CA HIS A 148 18.39 -7.91 4.00
C HIS A 148 17.29 -7.04 4.59
N ARG A 149 16.32 -7.62 5.33
CA ARG A 149 15.31 -6.85 6.06
C ARG A 149 15.94 -5.93 7.10
N ALA A 150 16.85 -6.43 7.93
CA ALA A 150 17.50 -5.62 8.97
C ALA A 150 18.29 -4.45 8.38
N THR A 151 18.96 -4.66 7.25
CA THR A 151 19.81 -3.62 6.61
C THR A 151 19.03 -2.66 5.71
N THR A 152 17.93 -3.09 5.10
CA THR A 152 17.12 -2.21 4.23
C THR A 152 16.07 -1.41 4.98
N THR A 153 15.58 -1.85 6.15
CA THR A 153 14.68 -1.05 6.98
C THR A 153 15.28 0.28 7.40
N GLU A 154 16.60 0.32 7.63
CA GLU A 154 17.33 1.55 7.95
C GLU A 154 17.51 2.47 6.74
N LEU A 155 17.49 1.92 5.52
CA LEU A 155 17.93 2.58 4.30
C LEU A 155 16.79 3.18 3.48
N THR A 156 15.60 2.56 3.50
CA THR A 156 14.47 3.01 2.67
C THR A 156 13.22 3.33 3.46
N GLY A 157 13.15 3.02 4.77
CA GLY A 157 11.94 3.16 5.59
C GLY A 157 10.74 2.31 5.08
N ILE A 158 10.96 1.55 4.01
CA ILE A 158 9.98 0.71 3.34
C ILE A 158 10.42 -0.71 3.62
N ILE A 159 9.73 -1.35 4.58
CA ILE A 159 9.77 -2.81 4.68
C ILE A 159 9.30 -3.31 3.31
N PRO A 160 10.10 -4.10 2.56
CA PRO A 160 9.59 -4.70 1.34
C PRO A 160 8.35 -5.51 1.73
N GLN A 161 7.16 -5.05 1.33
CA GLN A 161 5.89 -5.77 1.49
C GLN A 161 5.86 -7.00 0.57
N THR A 162 6.97 -7.70 0.44
CA THR A 162 7.13 -8.84 -0.45
C THR A 162 6.63 -10.15 0.17
N ASP A 163 6.10 -10.06 1.39
CA ASP A 163 5.46 -11.14 2.13
C ASP A 163 4.06 -10.70 2.57
N THR A 164 3.22 -10.28 1.63
CA THR A 164 1.78 -10.46 1.84
C THR A 164 1.52 -11.96 1.89
N THR A 165 1.24 -12.47 3.08
CA THR A 165 0.66 -13.81 3.28
C THR A 165 -0.72 -13.80 2.64
N GLY A 166 -0.80 -14.16 1.36
CA GLY A 166 -2.03 -14.03 0.60
C GLY A 166 -1.88 -14.40 -0.86
N GLU A 167 -1.06 -15.41 -1.16
CA GLU A 167 -1.20 -16.37 -2.28
C GLU A 167 -0.59 -17.70 -1.83
#